data_AF-A0A8X6K4Z2-F1
#
_entry.id   AF-A0A8X6K4Z2-F1
#
_cell.length_a   1.000
_cell.length_b   1.000
_cell.length_c   1.000
_cell.angle_alpha   90.00
_cell.angle_beta   90.00
_cell.angle_gamma   90.00
#
_symmetry.space_group_name_H-M   'P 1'
#
loop_
_entity.id
_entity.type
_entity.pdbx_description
1 polymer ?
#
loop_
_entity_poly.entity_id
_entity_poly.type
_entity_poly.pdbx_seq_one_letter_code
_entity_poly.pdbx_strand_id
1 'polypeptide(L)'
;MIKNRTNIMTVTFGFLWLVIFLLGIAETCYKFPADVKDPCEDKECHFGAQCRPSPDGTSGECICPEKCATYGDSRGSRPVCGTDGQDYPNVCELRRTACRQKKEIEVKFQGPCGKSFFKILLSLFHLSL
;
A
#
# COMPACT_ATOMS: atom_id res chain seq x y z
N MET A 1 -33.99 -59.32 -0.20
CA MET A 1 -34.18 -57.93 -0.67
C MET A 1 -33.08 -57.07 -0.08
N ILE A 2 -32.02 -56.76 -0.84
CA ILE A 2 -30.92 -55.90 -0.38
C ILE A 2 -30.91 -54.69 -1.32
N LYS A 3 -31.48 -53.58 -0.84
CA LYS A 3 -31.62 -52.33 -1.59
C LYS A 3 -30.29 -51.57 -1.56
N ASN A 4 -29.60 -51.61 -2.70
CA ASN A 4 -28.70 -50.60 -3.28
C ASN A 4 -28.32 -49.42 -2.35
N ARG A 5 -27.35 -49.66 -1.45
CA ARG A 5 -26.78 -48.65 -0.53
C ARG A 5 -25.56 -47.92 -1.11
N THR A 6 -25.27 -48.13 -2.39
CA THR A 6 -24.15 -47.53 -3.13
C THR A 6 -24.53 -46.30 -3.96
N ASN A 7 -25.82 -45.94 -4.04
CA ASN A 7 -26.30 -44.81 -4.85
C ASN A 7 -26.56 -43.49 -4.07
N ILE A 8 -26.73 -43.51 -2.75
CA ILE A 8 -26.98 -42.27 -1.98
C ILE A 8 -25.70 -41.46 -1.75
N MET A 9 -24.58 -42.13 -1.53
CA MET A 9 -23.28 -41.45 -1.34
C MET A 9 -22.71 -40.91 -2.66
N THR A 10 -23.04 -41.48 -3.81
CA THR A 10 -22.58 -40.93 -5.10
C THR A 10 -23.44 -39.75 -5.55
N VAL A 11 -24.75 -39.80 -5.32
CA VAL A 11 -25.68 -38.73 -5.71
C VAL A 11 -25.48 -37.47 -4.85
N THR A 12 -25.25 -37.61 -3.54
CA THR A 12 -24.97 -36.47 -2.64
C THR A 12 -23.68 -35.73 -3.00
N PHE A 13 -22.62 -36.46 -3.32
CA PHE A 13 -21.35 -35.88 -3.79
C PHE A 13 -21.49 -35.27 -5.18
N GLY A 14 -22.26 -35.89 -6.08
CA GLY A 14 -22.55 -35.36 -7.41
C GLY A 14 -23.30 -34.02 -7.35
N PHE A 15 -24.34 -33.91 -6.51
CA PHE A 15 -25.06 -32.65 -6.31
C PHE A 15 -24.19 -31.58 -5.65
N LEU A 16 -23.34 -31.94 -4.67
CA LEU A 16 -22.41 -31.00 -4.04
C LEU A 16 -21.38 -30.48 -5.04
N TRP A 17 -20.85 -31.35 -5.93
CA TRP A 17 -19.91 -30.96 -6.99
C TRP A 17 -20.58 -30.11 -8.05
N LEU A 18 -21.83 -30.40 -8.42
CA LEU A 18 -22.61 -29.62 -9.38
C LEU A 18 -22.99 -28.25 -8.81
N VAL A 19 -23.25 -28.16 -7.50
CA VAL A 19 -23.43 -26.89 -6.78
C VAL A 19 -22.11 -26.12 -6.67
N ILE A 20 -20.97 -26.77 -6.39
CA ILE A 20 -19.65 -26.11 -6.43
C ILE A 20 -19.28 -25.64 -7.83
N PHE A 21 -19.70 -26.36 -8.88
CA PHE A 21 -19.47 -26.00 -10.27
C PHE A 21 -20.39 -24.85 -10.73
N LEU A 22 -21.64 -24.80 -10.23
CA LEU A 22 -22.58 -23.70 -10.48
C LEU A 22 -22.35 -22.48 -9.58
N LEU A 23 -21.77 -22.67 -8.39
CA LEU A 23 -21.27 -21.62 -7.50
C LEU A 23 -19.78 -21.31 -7.72
N GLY A 24 -19.16 -21.95 -8.72
CA GLY A 24 -17.73 -21.92 -9.06
C GLY A 24 -17.29 -20.61 -9.71
N ILE A 25 -17.82 -19.49 -9.24
CA ILE A 25 -17.41 -18.13 -9.61
C ILE A 25 -16.88 -17.37 -8.39
N ALA A 26 -16.27 -18.07 -7.44
CA ALA A 26 -15.61 -17.45 -6.29
C ALA A 26 -14.08 -17.62 -6.25
N GLU A 27 -13.46 -18.30 -7.24
CA GLU A 27 -12.04 -18.68 -7.13
C GLU A 27 -11.11 -18.20 -8.25
N THR A 28 -11.56 -17.45 -9.24
CA THR A 28 -10.60 -16.79 -10.14
C THR A 28 -10.12 -15.49 -9.51
N CYS A 29 -9.39 -15.61 -8.40
CA CYS A 29 -8.33 -14.64 -8.12
C CYS A 29 -7.47 -14.61 -9.38
N TYR A 30 -7.46 -13.47 -10.08
CA TYR A 30 -6.62 -13.28 -11.26
C TYR A 30 -5.16 -13.57 -10.85
N LYS A 31 -4.70 -14.78 -11.16
CA LYS A 31 -3.36 -15.25 -10.83
C LYS A 31 -2.46 -14.73 -11.92
N PHE A 32 -1.60 -13.78 -11.57
CA PHE A 32 -0.60 -13.25 -12.49
C PHE A 32 0.23 -14.42 -13.06
N PRO A 33 0.49 -14.47 -14.38
CA PRO A 33 1.24 -15.55 -15.00
C PRO A 33 2.64 -15.64 -14.39
N ALA A 34 3.03 -16.84 -13.94
CA ALA A 34 4.27 -17.06 -13.19
C ALA A 34 5.56 -16.80 -14.00
N ASP A 35 5.47 -16.59 -15.32
CA ASP A 35 6.61 -16.40 -16.22
C ASP A 35 7.02 -14.92 -16.41
N VAL A 36 6.26 -13.97 -15.85
CA VAL A 36 6.56 -12.54 -16.00
C VAL A 36 7.17 -12.02 -14.70
N LYS A 37 8.47 -11.71 -14.72
CA LYS A 37 9.17 -11.05 -13.60
C LYS A 37 8.61 -9.63 -13.42
N ASP A 38 8.29 -9.23 -12.20
CA ASP A 38 7.82 -7.88 -11.92
C ASP A 38 8.96 -6.88 -12.20
N PRO A 39 8.79 -5.96 -13.17
CA PRO A 39 9.83 -5.00 -13.51
C PRO A 39 10.08 -3.94 -12.42
N CYS A 40 9.26 -3.91 -11.37
CA CYS A 40 9.45 -3.07 -10.19
C CYS A 40 10.12 -3.79 -9.01
N GLU A 41 10.35 -5.11 -9.08
CA GLU A 41 10.91 -5.90 -7.97
C GLU A 41 12.31 -5.40 -7.56
N ASP A 42 13.19 -5.16 -8.53
CA ASP A 42 14.58 -4.70 -8.32
C ASP A 42 14.78 -3.22 -8.69
N LYS A 43 13.69 -2.48 -8.95
CA LYS A 43 13.78 -1.09 -9.44
C LYS A 43 13.64 -0.09 -8.31
N GLU A 44 14.72 0.64 -8.04
CA GLU A 44 14.71 1.75 -7.08
C GLU A 44 14.25 3.06 -7.73
N CYS A 45 13.32 3.73 -7.06
CA CYS A 45 12.82 5.05 -7.45
C CYS A 45 13.20 6.09 -6.38
N HIS A 46 13.72 7.24 -6.81
CA HIS A 46 14.16 8.31 -5.92
C HIS A 46 13.08 9.37 -5.66
N PHE A 47 13.34 10.25 -4.69
CA PHE A 47 12.49 11.40 -4.38
C PHE A 47 11.05 11.01 -4.00
N GLY A 48 10.83 9.82 -3.44
CA GLY A 48 9.48 9.36 -3.08
C GLY A 48 8.56 9.01 -4.27
N ALA A 49 9.13 8.82 -5.48
CA ALA A 49 8.41 8.23 -6.61
C ALA A 49 8.02 6.78 -6.33
N GLN A 50 6.91 6.32 -6.93
CA GLN A 50 6.45 4.94 -6.85
C GLN A 50 6.70 4.25 -8.18
N CYS A 51 7.24 3.03 -8.14
CA CYS A 51 7.37 2.23 -9.34
C CYS A 51 5.99 1.70 -9.76
N ARG A 52 5.62 1.92 -11.02
CA ARG A 52 4.42 1.34 -11.65
C ARG A 52 4.82 0.54 -12.89
N PRO A 53 4.43 -0.74 -13.01
CA PRO A 53 4.65 -1.50 -14.24
C PRO A 53 3.96 -0.85 -15.44
N SER A 54 4.59 -0.95 -16.60
CA SER A 54 4.00 -0.61 -17.90
C SER A 54 2.83 -1.54 -18.22
N PRO A 55 1.82 -1.12 -19.00
CA PRO A 55 0.71 -1.99 -19.42
C PRO A 55 1.16 -3.30 -20.08
N ASP A 56 2.31 -3.28 -20.76
CA ASP A 56 2.89 -4.45 -21.42
C ASP A 56 3.65 -5.38 -20.45
N GLY A 57 3.82 -4.98 -19.18
CA GLY A 57 4.54 -5.74 -18.16
C GLY A 57 6.07 -5.81 -18.34
N THR A 58 6.61 -5.18 -19.38
CA THR A 58 8.03 -5.30 -19.78
C THR A 58 8.98 -4.36 -19.05
N SER A 59 8.46 -3.26 -18.50
CA SER A 59 9.26 -2.22 -17.85
C SER A 59 8.48 -1.58 -16.70
N GLY A 60 9.19 -1.06 -15.70
CA GLY A 60 8.62 -0.29 -14.59
C GLY A 60 8.97 1.18 -14.75
N GLU A 61 8.02 2.09 -14.51
CA GLU A 61 8.24 3.53 -14.57
C GLU A 61 8.11 4.15 -13.18
N CYS A 62 9.04 5.03 -12.81
CA CYS A 62 8.99 5.76 -11.56
C CYS A 62 8.09 6.99 -11.72
N ILE A 63 6.91 6.95 -11.12
CA ILE A 63 5.92 8.02 -11.24
C ILE A 63 5.66 8.70 -9.89
N CYS A 64 5.40 10.00 -9.93
CA CYS A 64 5.01 10.73 -8.73
C CYS A 64 3.56 10.40 -8.33
N PRO A 65 3.25 10.30 -7.04
CA PRO A 65 1.87 10.17 -6.58
C PRO A 65 1.01 11.33 -7.10
N GLU A 66 -0.05 11.05 -7.84
CA GLU A 66 -0.93 12.10 -8.36
C GLU A 66 -1.92 12.60 -7.31
N LYS A 67 -2.45 11.68 -6.52
CA LYS A 67 -3.44 11.92 -5.47
C LYS A 67 -3.03 11.14 -4.22
N CYS A 68 -3.23 11.76 -3.06
CA CYS A 68 -3.04 11.13 -1.79
C CYS A 68 -4.39 10.99 -1.09
N ALA A 69 -4.83 9.76 -0.88
CA ALA A 69 -6.03 9.50 -0.10
C ALA A 69 -5.77 9.87 1.36
N THR A 70 -6.68 10.64 1.96
CA THR A 70 -6.59 11.09 3.36
C THR A 70 -7.58 10.36 4.26
N TYR A 71 -8.25 9.31 3.76
CA TYR A 71 -9.36 8.69 4.46
C TYR A 71 -8.88 7.84 5.65
N GLY A 72 -9.50 8.07 6.82
CA GLY A 72 -9.34 7.25 8.02
C GLY A 72 -8.25 7.72 9.00
N ASP A 73 -8.10 6.94 10.07
CA ASP A 73 -7.19 7.13 11.21
C ASP A 73 -5.88 6.32 11.07
N SER A 74 -5.63 5.79 9.86
CA SER A 74 -4.42 5.05 9.52
C SER A 74 -3.16 5.85 9.82
N ARG A 75 -2.07 5.18 10.22
CA ARG A 75 -0.76 5.82 10.49
C ARG A 75 -0.27 6.65 9.30
N GLY A 76 -0.58 6.23 8.09
CA GLY A 76 -0.24 6.93 6.85
C GLY A 76 -1.04 8.21 6.59
N SER A 77 -2.07 8.54 7.38
CA SER A 77 -2.90 9.75 7.27
C SER A 77 -2.55 10.81 8.32
N ARG A 78 -1.60 10.51 9.22
CA ARG A 78 -1.18 11.43 10.30
C ARG A 78 -0.13 12.43 9.79
N PRO A 79 -0.09 13.64 10.36
CA PRO A 79 0.91 14.64 10.00
C PRO A 79 2.32 14.15 10.30
N VAL A 80 3.29 14.58 9.50
CA VAL A 80 4.71 14.23 9.64
C VAL A 80 5.60 15.45 9.43
N CYS A 81 6.76 15.45 10.08
CA CYS A 81 7.80 16.44 9.87
C CYS A 81 8.82 15.90 8.87
N GLY A 82 9.10 16.64 7.80
CA GLY A 82 10.12 16.31 6.81
C GLY A 82 11.54 16.61 7.30
N THR A 83 12.54 15.99 6.66
CA THR A 83 13.96 16.29 6.87
C THR A 83 14.33 17.72 6.46
N ASP A 84 13.53 18.32 5.58
CA ASP A 84 13.57 19.73 5.19
C ASP A 84 13.01 20.70 6.26
N GLY A 85 12.48 20.17 7.37
CA GLY A 85 11.90 20.94 8.46
C GLY A 85 10.49 21.46 8.19
N GLN A 86 9.81 20.98 7.13
CA GLN A 86 8.44 21.35 6.79
C GLN A 86 7.43 20.31 7.28
N ASP A 87 6.24 20.79 7.64
CA ASP A 87 5.11 19.95 8.02
C ASP A 87 4.35 19.46 6.79
N TYR A 88 4.10 18.16 6.75
CA TYR A 88 3.30 17.52 5.72
C TYR A 88 2.04 16.89 6.32
N PRO A 89 0.87 17.04 5.67
CA PRO A 89 -0.38 16.48 6.17
C PRO A 89 -0.32 14.97 6.40
N ASN A 90 0.47 14.28 5.58
CA ASN A 90 0.72 12.85 5.65
C ASN A 90 1.96 12.43 4.86
N VAL A 91 2.36 11.17 5.00
CA VAL A 91 3.54 10.60 4.32
C VAL A 91 3.40 10.61 2.79
N CYS A 92 2.19 10.42 2.26
CA CYS A 92 1.97 10.45 0.81
C CYS A 92 2.22 11.85 0.25
N GLU A 93 1.70 12.90 0.89
CA GLU A 93 1.91 14.29 0.44
C GLU A 93 3.39 14.70 0.56
N LEU A 94 4.12 14.21 1.56
CA LEU A 94 5.57 14.37 1.65
C LEU A 94 6.27 13.75 0.43
N ARG A 95 6.01 12.46 0.14
CA ARG A 95 6.60 11.76 -1.01
C ARG A 95 6.23 12.40 -2.35
N ARG A 96 4.97 12.84 -2.49
CA ARG A 96 4.48 13.56 -3.66
C ARG A 96 5.22 14.87 -3.88
N THR A 97 5.44 15.62 -2.81
CA THR A 97 6.15 16.90 -2.85
C THR A 97 7.63 16.68 -3.19
N ALA A 98 8.28 15.73 -2.52
CA ALA A 98 9.64 15.29 -2.81
C ALA A 98 9.82 14.96 -4.30
N CYS A 99 8.89 14.16 -4.85
CA CYS A 99 8.98 13.68 -6.23
C CYS A 99 8.81 14.81 -7.24
N ARG A 100 7.80 15.66 -7.05
CA ARG A 100 7.53 16.79 -7.95
C ARG A 100 8.62 17.85 -7.92
N GLN A 101 9.25 18.04 -6.76
CA GLN A 101 10.35 18.99 -6.60
C GLN A 101 11.72 18.39 -6.93
N LYS A 102 11.80 17.08 -7.18
CA LYS A 102 13.07 16.34 -7.33
C LYS A 102 14.03 16.59 -6.16
N LYS A 103 13.49 16.53 -4.94
CA LYS A 103 14.24 16.71 -3.69
C LYS A 103 14.12 15.47 -2.84
N GLU A 104 15.22 15.09 -2.21
CA GLU A 104 15.22 13.99 -1.25
C GLU A 104 14.69 14.51 0.08
N ILE A 105 13.43 14.19 0.36
CA ILE A 105 12.75 14.56 1.59
C ILE A 105 12.23 13.27 2.21
N GLU A 106 12.66 13.01 3.43
CA GLU A 106 12.25 11.84 4.19
C GLU A 106 11.47 12.27 5.43
N VAL A 107 10.77 11.31 6.04
CA VAL A 107 10.10 11.55 7.32
C VAL A 107 11.18 11.64 8.40
N LYS A 108 11.35 12.82 8.99
CA LYS A 108 12.24 13.01 10.15
C LYS A 108 11.61 12.43 11.42
N PHE A 109 10.32 12.70 11.65
CA PHE A 109 9.53 12.10 12.72
C PHE A 109 8.02 12.24 12.46
N GLN A 110 7.23 11.42 13.17
CA GLN A 110 5.78 11.48 13.16
C GLN A 110 5.27 12.68 13.97
N GLY A 111 4.26 13.38 13.47
CA GLY A 111 3.75 14.62 14.04
C GLY A 111 4.42 15.88 13.49
N PRO A 112 3.96 17.07 13.91
CA PRO A 112 4.44 18.34 13.36
C PRO A 112 5.80 18.78 13.91
N CYS A 113 6.62 19.42 13.08
CA CYS A 113 7.96 19.93 13.35
C CYS A 113 8.03 20.88 14.57
N GLY A 114 6.96 21.62 14.82
CA GLY A 114 6.84 22.55 15.96
C GLY A 114 6.63 21.88 17.31
N LYS A 115 6.16 20.62 17.35
CA LYS A 115 5.92 19.85 18.60
C LYS A 115 7.04 18.87 18.89
N SER A 116 8.24 19.09 18.33
CA SER A 116 9.41 18.34 18.75
C SER A 116 9.67 18.63 20.22
N PHE A 117 9.75 17.58 21.05
CA PHE A 117 10.05 17.68 22.48
C PHE A 117 11.31 18.53 22.75
N PHE A 118 12.29 18.49 21.84
CA PHE A 118 13.49 19.32 21.88
C PHE A 118 13.23 20.82 21.69
N LYS A 119 12.28 21.22 20.83
CA LYS A 119 11.89 22.63 20.65
C LYS A 119 11.13 23.15 21.87
N ILE A 120 10.25 22.33 22.46
CA ILE A 120 9.50 22.67 23.67
C ILE A 120 10.46 22.97 24.82
N LEU A 121 11.49 22.13 25.00
CA LEU A 121 12.56 22.37 25.97
C LEU A 121 13.33 23.68 25.68
N LEU A 122 13.73 23.93 24.42
CA LEU A 122 14.44 25.17 24.06
C LEU A 122 13.61 26.43 24.34
N SER A 123 12.30 26.42 24.06
CA SER A 123 11.42 27.55 24.38
C SER A 123 11.27 27.78 25.87
N LEU A 124 11.31 26.73 26.71
CA LEU A 124 11.26 26.89 28.17
C LEU A 124 12.56 27.52 28.71
N PHE A 125 13.71 27.16 28.15
CA PHE A 125 14.99 27.79 28.51
C PHE A 125 15.10 29.25 28.06
N HIS A 126 14.51 29.64 26.92
CA HIS A 126 14.55 31.04 26.45
C HIS A 126 13.54 31.97 27.15
N LEU A 127 12.57 31.42 27.88
CA LEU A 127 11.69 32.15 28.81
C LEU A 127 12.31 32.31 30.21
N SER A 128 13.51 31.78 30.44
CA SER A 128 14.24 31.84 31.72
C SER A 128 15.37 32.90 31.73
N LEU A 129 15.48 33.72 30.68
CA LEU A 129 16.49 34.77 30.49
C LEU A 129 15.82 36.12 30.23
#